data_AF-A0A7V9T213-F1
#
_entry.id   AF-A0A7V9T213-F1
#
_cell.length_a   1.000
_cell.length_b   1.000
_cell.length_c   1.000
_cell.angle_alpha   90.00
_cell.angle_beta   90.00
_cell.angle_gamma   90.00
#
_symmetry.space_group_name_H-M   'P 1'
#
loop_
_entity.id
_entity.type
_entity.pdbx_description
1 polymer ?
#
loop_
_entity_poly.entity_id
_entity_poly.type
_entity_poly.pdbx_seq_one_letter_code
_entity_poly.pdbx_strand_id
1 'polypeptide(L)'
;WSRAYGRALSGDVTGAAADAEILQKLAPAMPYTSQITSLVHAMSGRADAARAALGEASGLDAHHKFHLAEAYAMAGDHDRALDLLGEAVHGGFHPGEFISTHCPFFVSLRGSPRFEALAADAVRLTAEFGAAAGRPRAPAAGT
;
A
#
# COMPACT_ATOMS: atom_id res chain seq x y z
N TRP A 1 -9.15 11.22 -0.90
CA TRP A 1 -8.41 9.96 -0.74
C TRP A 1 -7.61 9.91 0.55
N SER A 2 -6.64 10.82 0.79
CA SER A 2 -5.76 10.75 1.99
C SER A 2 -6.49 10.65 3.33
N ARG A 3 -7.62 11.36 3.49
CA ARG A 3 -8.48 11.23 4.69
C ARG A 3 -9.05 9.81 4.85
N ALA A 4 -9.56 9.23 3.76
CA ALA A 4 -10.10 7.88 3.74
C ALA A 4 -9.00 6.84 4.04
N TYR A 5 -7.83 6.99 3.43
CA TYR A 5 -6.68 6.13 3.66
C TYR A 5 -6.18 6.22 5.11
N GLY A 6 -6.09 7.43 5.68
CA GLY A 6 -5.73 7.62 7.09
C GLY A 6 -6.73 6.96 8.05
N ARG A 7 -8.03 7.06 7.76
CA ARG A 7 -9.08 6.35 8.51
C ARG A 7 -8.96 4.83 8.39
N ALA A 8 -8.67 4.31 7.19
CA ALA A 8 -8.43 2.89 6.98
C ALA A 8 -7.21 2.41 7.79
N LEU A 9 -6.10 3.15 7.77
CA LEU A 9 -4.91 2.85 8.58
C LEU A 9 -5.20 2.81 10.08
N SER A 10 -6.07 3.70 10.57
CA SER A 10 -6.46 3.73 11.99
C SER A 10 -7.60 2.75 12.34
N GLY A 11 -8.09 1.94 11.39
CA GLY A 11 -9.19 1.00 11.60
C GLY A 11 -10.59 1.63 11.63
N ASP A 12 -10.75 2.91 11.30
CA ASP A 12 -12.05 3.57 11.12
C ASP A 12 -12.65 3.19 9.75
N VAL A 13 -13.12 1.94 9.65
CA VAL A 13 -13.68 1.38 8.41
C VAL A 13 -14.94 2.14 7.98
N THR A 14 -15.79 2.53 8.93
CA THR A 14 -17.03 3.26 8.65
C THR A 14 -16.75 4.64 8.06
N GLY A 15 -15.83 5.41 8.67
CA GLY A 15 -15.44 6.71 8.15
C GLY A 15 -14.67 6.62 6.83
N ALA A 16 -13.85 5.58 6.64
CA ALA A 16 -13.19 5.31 5.36
C ALA A 16 -14.21 5.00 4.26
N ALA A 17 -15.25 4.21 4.57
CA ALA A 17 -16.33 3.89 3.64
C ALA A 17 -17.10 5.13 3.19
N ALA A 18 -17.46 6.01 4.13
CA ALA A 18 -18.14 7.26 3.82
C ALA A 18 -17.32 8.15 2.87
N ASP A 19 -16.00 8.23 3.07
CA ASP A 19 -15.13 8.98 2.17
C ASP A 19 -14.95 8.29 0.81
N ALA A 20 -14.90 6.95 0.77
CA ALA A 20 -14.82 6.17 -0.46
C ALA A 20 -16.07 6.39 -1.33
N GLU A 21 -17.27 6.42 -0.75
CA GLU A 21 -18.51 6.73 -1.47
C GLU A 21 -18.50 8.13 -2.09
N ILE A 22 -17.93 9.12 -1.39
CA ILE A 22 -17.76 10.48 -1.94
C ILE A 22 -16.82 10.45 -3.14
N LEU A 23 -15.68 9.75 -3.03
CA LEU A 23 -14.72 9.62 -4.12
C LEU A 23 -15.31 8.88 -5.32
N GLN A 24 -16.11 7.83 -5.09
CA GLN A 24 -16.80 7.10 -6.15
C GLN A 24 -17.78 8.00 -6.93
N LYS A 25 -18.43 8.96 -6.28
CA LYS A 25 -19.33 9.92 -6.93
C LYS A 25 -18.58 11.00 -7.71
N LEU A 26 -17.49 11.51 -7.15
CA LEU A 26 -16.77 12.66 -7.71
C LEU A 26 -15.73 12.28 -8.77
N ALA A 27 -15.09 11.12 -8.60
CA ALA A 27 -13.92 10.72 -9.38
C ALA A 27 -13.82 9.18 -9.50
N PRO A 28 -14.82 8.50 -10.10
CA PRO A 28 -14.90 7.04 -10.13
C PRO A 28 -13.74 6.37 -10.87
N ALA A 29 -13.14 7.05 -11.86
CA ALA A 29 -12.08 6.51 -12.70
C ALA A 29 -10.66 6.75 -12.15
N MET A 30 -10.53 7.45 -11.01
CA MET A 30 -9.21 7.73 -10.44
C MET A 30 -8.65 6.46 -9.76
N PRO A 31 -7.36 6.10 -9.97
CA PRO A 31 -6.76 4.90 -9.36
C PRO A 31 -6.89 4.86 -7.82
N TYR A 32 -6.78 6.03 -7.18
CA TYR A 32 -6.99 6.18 -5.75
C TYR A 32 -8.42 5.84 -5.31
N THR A 33 -9.42 6.07 -6.15
CA THR A 33 -10.81 5.70 -5.87
C THR A 33 -10.96 4.18 -5.89
N SER A 34 -10.45 3.49 -6.92
CA SER A 34 -10.44 2.01 -6.94
C SER A 34 -9.70 1.42 -5.74
N GLN A 35 -8.55 2.00 -5.39
CA GLN A 35 -7.73 1.53 -4.28
C GLN A 35 -8.45 1.60 -2.93
N ILE A 36 -9.04 2.76 -2.59
CA ILE A 36 -9.71 2.90 -1.30
C ILE A 36 -11.02 2.12 -1.23
N THR A 37 -11.77 2.04 -2.33
CA THR A 37 -12.98 1.22 -2.43
C THR A 37 -12.65 -0.25 -2.17
N SER A 38 -11.59 -0.76 -2.80
CA SER A 38 -11.11 -2.13 -2.59
C SER A 38 -10.71 -2.38 -1.13
N LEU A 39 -9.90 -1.51 -0.52
CA LEU A 39 -9.52 -1.62 0.90
C LEU A 39 -10.75 -1.65 1.82
N VAL A 40 -11.72 -0.76 1.63
CA VAL A 40 -12.94 -0.72 2.43
C VAL A 40 -13.74 -2.03 2.31
N HIS A 41 -13.87 -2.59 1.10
CA HIS A 41 -14.52 -3.89 0.92
C HIS A 41 -13.75 -5.00 1.64
N ALA A 42 -12.43 -5.06 1.50
CA ALA A 42 -11.60 -6.09 2.14
C ALA A 42 -11.68 -6.01 3.67
N MET A 43 -11.53 -4.81 4.25
CA MET A 43 -11.67 -4.57 5.70
C MET A 43 -13.06 -4.90 6.24
N SER A 44 -14.08 -4.90 5.37
CA SER A 44 -15.44 -5.30 5.71
C SER A 44 -15.72 -6.80 5.46
N GLY A 45 -14.69 -7.61 5.18
CA GLY A 45 -14.83 -9.04 4.91
C GLY A 45 -15.43 -9.38 3.53
N ARG A 46 -15.49 -8.43 2.60
CA ARG A 46 -16.08 -8.61 1.27
C ARG A 46 -14.98 -8.80 0.21
N ALA A 47 -14.28 -9.92 0.26
CA ALA A 47 -13.12 -10.20 -0.59
C ALA A 47 -13.43 -10.10 -2.10
N ASP A 48 -14.55 -10.66 -2.56
CA ASP A 48 -14.91 -10.62 -3.99
C ASP A 48 -15.20 -9.20 -4.47
N ALA A 49 -15.89 -8.39 -3.64
CA ALA A 49 -16.13 -6.99 -3.94
C ALA A 49 -14.83 -6.16 -3.92
N ALA A 50 -13.89 -6.51 -3.02
CA ALA A 50 -12.58 -5.88 -2.98
C ALA A 50 -11.80 -6.13 -4.27
N ARG A 51 -11.79 -7.38 -4.75
CA ARG A 51 -11.16 -7.75 -6.03
C ARG A 51 -11.82 -7.05 -7.22
N ALA A 52 -13.15 -7.03 -7.26
CA ALA A 52 -13.89 -6.38 -8.33
C ALA A 52 -13.68 -4.86 -8.40
N ALA A 53 -13.32 -4.23 -7.28
CA ALA A 53 -13.03 -2.80 -7.22
C ALA A 53 -11.60 -2.43 -7.66
N LEU A 54 -10.70 -3.40 -7.81
CA LEU A 54 -9.32 -3.15 -8.24
C LEU A 54 -9.29 -2.73 -9.71
N GLY A 55 -8.53 -1.67 -9.99
CA GLY A 55 -8.31 -1.17 -11.34
C GLY A 55 -7.03 -1.72 -11.98
N GLU A 56 -6.86 -1.39 -13.26
CA GLU A 56 -5.63 -1.65 -14.01
C GLU A 56 -4.45 -0.86 -13.45
N ALA A 57 -3.30 -1.53 -13.33
CA ALA A 57 -2.08 -0.91 -12.78
C ALA A 57 -1.11 -0.39 -13.87
N SER A 58 -1.40 -0.67 -15.14
CA SER A 58 -0.53 -0.28 -16.25
C SER A 58 -0.41 1.23 -16.36
N GLY A 59 0.81 1.74 -16.52
CA GLY A 59 1.11 3.17 -16.66
C GLY A 59 1.03 3.99 -15.36
N LEU A 60 0.71 3.38 -14.23
CA LEU A 60 0.74 4.06 -12.93
C LEU A 60 2.18 4.28 -12.44
N ASP A 61 2.40 5.33 -11.66
CA ASP A 61 3.68 5.55 -11.00
C ASP A 61 3.90 4.60 -9.80
N ALA A 62 5.11 4.61 -9.25
CA ALA A 62 5.49 3.76 -8.13
C ALA A 62 4.65 3.98 -6.86
N HIS A 63 4.22 5.21 -6.58
CA HIS A 63 3.40 5.54 -5.41
C HIS A 63 2.00 4.93 -5.54
N HIS A 64 1.38 5.03 -6.71
CA HIS A 64 0.07 4.42 -6.96
C HIS A 64 0.15 2.89 -6.92
N LYS A 65 1.21 2.29 -7.49
CA LYS A 65 1.43 0.84 -7.46
C LYS A 65 1.58 0.31 -6.03
N PHE A 66 2.27 1.05 -5.17
CA PHE A 66 2.37 0.72 -3.75
C PHE A 66 0.99 0.62 -3.10
N HIS A 67 0.13 1.62 -3.29
CA HIS A 67 -1.19 1.60 -2.69
C HIS A 67 -2.13 0.54 -3.28
N LEU A 68 -1.99 0.22 -4.57
CA LEU A 68 -2.69 -0.92 -5.15
C LEU A 68 -2.18 -2.24 -4.57
N ALA A 69 -0.87 -2.41 -4.35
CA ALA A 69 -0.32 -3.60 -3.73
C ALA A 69 -0.96 -3.86 -2.35
N GLU A 70 -1.17 -2.82 -1.53
CA GLU A 70 -1.89 -2.92 -0.25
C GLU A 70 -3.32 -3.46 -0.43
N ALA A 71 -4.03 -2.96 -1.45
CA ALA A 71 -5.39 -3.39 -1.75
C ALA A 71 -5.45 -4.84 -2.27
N TYR A 72 -4.53 -5.25 -3.16
CA TYR A 72 -4.41 -6.64 -3.62
C TYR A 72 -4.09 -7.59 -2.45
N ALA A 73 -3.19 -7.19 -1.55
CA ALA A 73 -2.82 -7.98 -0.37
C ALA A 73 -4.04 -8.22 0.54
N MET A 74 -4.80 -7.15 0.83
CA MET A 74 -6.02 -7.22 1.63
C MET A 74 -7.15 -8.00 0.94
N ALA A 75 -7.20 -7.98 -0.40
CA ALA A 75 -8.12 -8.78 -1.19
C ALA A 75 -7.68 -10.26 -1.33
N GLY A 76 -6.53 -10.63 -0.76
CA GLY A 76 -5.99 -12.00 -0.74
C GLY A 76 -5.31 -12.44 -2.04
N ASP A 77 -5.03 -11.53 -2.97
CA ASP A 77 -4.25 -11.81 -4.17
C ASP A 77 -2.78 -11.44 -3.91
N HIS A 78 -2.10 -12.32 -3.20
CA HIS A 78 -0.75 -12.08 -2.68
C HIS A 78 0.30 -12.01 -3.78
N ASP A 79 0.17 -12.82 -4.83
CA ASP A 79 1.14 -12.81 -5.93
C ASP A 79 1.12 -11.47 -6.66
N ARG A 80 -0.08 -10.96 -6.98
CA ARG A 80 -0.21 -9.65 -7.63
C ARG A 80 0.21 -8.51 -6.71
N ALA A 81 -0.08 -8.61 -5.42
CA ALA A 81 0.39 -7.64 -4.44
C ALA A 81 1.93 -7.56 -4.40
N LEU A 82 2.61 -8.71 -4.43
CA LEU A 82 4.08 -8.77 -4.41
C LEU A 82 4.70 -8.29 -5.72
N ASP A 83 4.07 -8.54 -6.87
CA ASP A 83 4.49 -7.97 -8.16
C ASP A 83 4.48 -6.43 -8.09
N LEU A 84 3.34 -5.86 -7.70
CA LEU A 84 3.16 -4.41 -7.63
C LEU A 84 4.03 -3.74 -6.57
N LEU A 85 4.23 -4.41 -5.43
CA LEU A 85 5.14 -3.92 -4.40
C LEU A 85 6.58 -3.86 -4.91
N GLY A 86 7.03 -4.89 -5.65
CA GLY A 86 8.34 -4.87 -6.29
C GLY A 86 8.47 -3.73 -7.30
N GLU A 87 7.48 -3.57 -8.19
CA GLU A 87 7.47 -2.47 -9.15
C GLU A 87 7.49 -1.09 -8.46
N ALA A 88 6.82 -0.93 -7.32
CA ALA A 88 6.84 0.30 -6.54
C ALA A 88 8.22 0.56 -5.90
N VAL A 89 8.76 -0.45 -5.21
CA VAL A 89 10.05 -0.36 -4.52
C VAL A 89 11.18 -0.02 -5.49
N HIS A 90 11.30 -0.77 -6.58
CA HIS A 90 12.33 -0.54 -7.60
C HIS A 90 12.01 0.63 -8.53
N GLY A 91 10.75 1.10 -8.54
CA GLY A 91 10.30 2.31 -9.24
C GLY A 91 10.52 3.61 -8.48
N GLY A 92 11.16 3.58 -7.30
CA GLY A 92 11.52 4.76 -6.51
C GLY A 92 10.53 5.13 -5.40
N PHE A 93 9.51 4.31 -5.13
CA PHE A 93 8.65 4.46 -3.96
C PHE A 93 8.88 3.34 -2.96
N HIS A 94 9.80 3.60 -2.03
CA HIS A 94 10.28 2.60 -1.08
C HIS A 94 10.31 3.17 0.34
N PRO A 95 9.18 3.46 1.01
CA PRO A 95 9.20 3.85 2.42
C PRO A 95 9.55 2.63 3.30
N GLY A 96 10.85 2.35 3.44
CA GLY A 96 11.38 1.06 3.92
C GLY A 96 10.82 0.58 5.25
N GLU A 97 10.91 1.41 6.31
CA GLU A 97 10.40 1.05 7.63
C GLU A 97 8.88 0.88 7.65
N PHE A 98 8.16 1.67 6.83
CA PHE A 98 6.73 1.52 6.70
C PHE A 98 6.36 0.19 6.05
N ILE A 99 7.03 -0.18 4.95
CA ILE A 99 6.84 -1.48 4.28
C ILE A 99 7.17 -2.63 5.22
N SER A 100 8.33 -2.62 5.87
CA SER A 100 8.82 -3.75 6.65
C SER A 100 8.03 -3.97 7.95
N THR A 101 7.57 -2.88 8.57
CA THR A 101 7.15 -2.93 9.98
C THR A 101 5.74 -2.38 10.20
N HIS A 102 5.42 -1.23 9.62
CA HIS A 102 4.26 -0.44 10.06
C HIS A 102 3.01 -0.58 9.20
N CYS A 103 3.13 -0.98 7.92
CA CYS A 103 1.97 -1.12 7.04
C CYS A 103 1.08 -2.29 7.51
N PRO A 104 -0.16 -2.03 7.96
CA PRO A 104 -1.06 -3.08 8.45
C PRO A 104 -1.64 -3.93 7.32
N PHE A 105 -1.64 -3.41 6.08
CA PHE A 105 -2.24 -4.08 4.93
C PHE A 105 -1.35 -5.19 4.34
N PHE A 106 -0.08 -5.25 4.74
CA PHE A 106 0.86 -6.30 4.34
C PHE A 106 1.01 -7.42 5.38
N VAL A 107 0.24 -7.42 6.47
CA VAL A 107 0.35 -8.45 7.51
C VAL A 107 0.25 -9.87 6.93
N SER A 108 -0.62 -10.11 5.94
CA SER A 108 -0.77 -11.41 5.29
C SER A 108 0.41 -11.83 4.40
N LEU A 109 1.28 -10.89 4.01
CA LEU A 109 2.45 -11.14 3.17
C LEU A 109 3.72 -11.42 4.00
N ARG A 110 3.75 -10.97 5.25
CA ARG A 110 4.90 -11.11 6.16
C ARG A 110 5.25 -12.58 6.40
N GLY A 111 6.55 -12.88 6.47
CA GLY A 111 7.07 -14.23 6.59
C GLY A 111 7.17 -14.99 5.26
N SER A 112 6.62 -14.46 4.16
CA SER A 112 6.90 -15.02 2.84
C SER A 112 8.29 -14.60 2.36
N PRO A 113 9.12 -15.51 1.79
CA PRO A 113 10.47 -15.16 1.34
C PRO A 113 10.51 -13.99 0.35
N ARG A 114 9.49 -13.89 -0.50
CA ARG A 114 9.37 -12.83 -1.51
C ARG A 114 9.07 -11.47 -0.89
N PHE A 115 8.19 -11.40 0.11
CA PHE A 115 7.94 -10.16 0.84
C PHE A 115 9.19 -9.71 1.60
N GLU A 116 9.86 -10.61 2.33
CA GLU A 116 11.04 -10.27 3.13
C GLU A 116 12.18 -9.71 2.27
N ALA A 117 12.38 -10.27 1.07
CA ALA A 117 13.35 -9.74 0.12
C ALA A 117 13.00 -8.32 -0.36
N LEU A 118 11.73 -8.07 -0.70
CA LEU A 118 11.26 -6.75 -1.12
C LEU A 118 11.31 -5.71 0.01
N ALA A 119 10.98 -6.11 1.23
CA ALA A 119 11.08 -5.25 2.41
C ALA A 119 12.53 -4.89 2.72
N ALA A 120 13.45 -5.85 2.64
CA ALA A 120 14.90 -5.60 2.80
C ALA A 120 15.42 -4.64 1.73
N ASP A 121 15.00 -4.82 0.47
CA ASP A 121 15.32 -3.89 -0.62
C ASP A 121 14.78 -2.49 -0.35
N ALA A 122 13.54 -2.37 0.10
CA ALA A 122 12.95 -1.06 0.39
C ALA A 122 13.71 -0.33 1.52
N VAL A 123 14.11 -1.03 2.58
CA VAL A 123 14.94 -0.49 3.66
C VAL A 123 16.30 -0.01 3.14
N ARG A 124 16.96 -0.85 2.33
CA ARG A 124 18.26 -0.51 1.73
C ARG A 124 18.16 0.73 0.83
N LEU A 125 17.20 0.76 -0.10
CA LEU A 125 17.00 1.87 -1.03
C LEU A 125 16.63 3.18 -0.31
N THR A 126 15.85 3.10 0.78
CA THR A 126 15.57 4.27 1.65
C THR A 126 16.85 4.86 2.22
N ALA A 127 17.73 4.00 2.75
CA ALA A 127 18.98 4.43 3.37
C ALA A 127 19.94 5.05 2.34
N GLU A 128 20.06 4.42 1.17
CA GLU A 128 20.85 4.93 0.05
C GLU A 128 20.35 6.30 -0.42
N PHE A 129 19.03 6.47 -0.58
CA PHE A 129 18.42 7.75 -0.95
C PHE A 129 18.68 8.84 0.11
N GLY A 130 18.53 8.50 1.40
CA GLY A 130 18.80 9.44 2.50
C GLY A 130 20.25 9.90 2.54
N ALA A 131 21.20 8.98 2.35
CA ALA A 131 22.63 9.27 2.29
C ALA A 131 22.98 10.17 1.10
N ALA A 132 22.44 9.89 -0.09
CA ALA A 132 22.64 10.70 -1.28
C ALA A 132 22.05 12.12 -1.13
N ALA A 133 20.94 12.26 -0.39
CA ALA A 133 20.30 13.54 -0.10
C ALA A 133 20.99 14.35 1.02
N GLY A 134 22.11 13.88 1.58
CA GLY A 134 22.82 14.53 2.68
C GLY A 134 22.03 14.55 4.00
N ARG A 135 21.00 13.71 4.15
CA ARG A 135 20.25 13.60 5.40
C ARG A 135 20.98 12.67 6.36
N PRO A 136 21.23 13.06 7.62
CA PRO A 136 21.82 12.16 8.60
C PRO A 136 20.92 10.94 8.83
N ARG A 137 21.53 9.76 8.99
CA ARG A 137 20.81 8.51 9.30
C ARG A 137 20.06 8.68 10.62
N ALA A 138 18.76 8.38 10.64
CA ALA A 138 18.00 8.37 11.88
C ALA A 138 18.61 7.34 12.86
N PRO A 139 18.68 7.64 14.17
CA PRO A 139 19.14 6.68 15.15
C PRO A 139 18.22 5.45 15.15
N ALA A 140 18.80 4.26 15.31
CA ALA A 140 18.02 3.03 15.45
C ALA A 140 17.10 3.17 16.67
N ALA A 141 15.81 2.91 16.50
CA ALA A 141 14.87 2.88 17.61
C ALA A 141 15.36 1.83 18.64
N GLY A 142 15.62 2.28 19.86
CA GLY A 142 16.16 1.46 20.94
C GLY A 142 15.26 0.30 21.30
N THR A 143 15.89 -0.81 21.67
CA THR A 143 15.35 -2.09 22.14
C THR A 143 14.44 -1.95 23.36
#